data_AF-A0A453S391-F1
#
_entry.id   AF-A0A453S391-F1
#
_cell.length_a   1.000
_cell.length_b   1.000
_cell.length_c   1.000
_cell.angle_alpha   90.00
_cell.angle_beta   90.00
_cell.angle_gamma   90.00
#
_symmetry.space_group_name_H-M   'P 1'
#
loop_
_entity.id
_entity.type
_entity.pdbx_description
1 polymer ?
#
loop_
_entity_poly.entity_id
_entity_poly.type
_entity_poly.pdbx_seq_one_letter_code
_entity_poly.pdbx_strand_id
1 'polypeptide(L)' 'MTFTDLNAAKDFYEAYAHHVGFSVRVGQHKTANGVITHKRFYCDREGFRQEQKGCLVALLASASY' A
#
# COMPACT_ATOMS: atom_id res chain seq x y z
N MET A 1 -16.49 9.31 -5.77
CA MET A 1 -15.67 9.62 -6.96
C MET A 1 -15.50 8.33 -7.76
N THR A 2 -15.90 8.33 -9.02
CA THR A 2 -15.76 7.19 -9.95
C THR A 2 -14.79 7.58 -11.05
N PHE A 3 -13.96 6.65 -11.50
CA PHE A 3 -12.98 6.87 -12.56
C PHE A 3 -13.20 5.81 -13.65
N THR A 4 -13.01 6.21 -14.90
CA THR A 4 -13.08 5.30 -16.06
C THR A 4 -11.85 4.41 -16.14
N ASP A 5 -10.69 4.94 -15.73
CA ASP A 5 -9.39 4.31 -15.91
C ASP A 5 -8.55 4.36 -14.64
N LEU A 6 -7.69 3.35 -14.47
CA LEU A 6 -6.72 3.31 -13.38
C LEU A 6 -5.71 4.46 -13.43
N ASN A 7 -5.39 4.97 -14.62
CA ASN A 7 -4.51 6.13 -14.79
C ASN A 7 -5.20 7.41 -14.33
N ALA A 8 -6.47 7.63 -14.72
CA ALA A 8 -7.23 8.79 -14.24
C ALA A 8 -7.38 8.80 -12.71
N ALA A 9 -7.59 7.62 -12.11
CA ALA A 9 -7.60 7.48 -10.66
C ALA A 9 -6.22 7.81 -10.05
N LYS A 10 -5.13 7.31 -10.66
CA LYS A 10 -3.75 7.58 -10.21
C LYS A 10 -3.44 9.07 -10.24
N ASP A 11 -3.70 9.73 -11.37
CA ASP A 11 -3.37 11.14 -11.57
C ASP A 11 -4.13 12.04 -10.59
N PHE A 12 -5.39 11.72 -10.29
CA PHE A 12 -6.16 12.40 -9.25
C PHE A 12 -5.50 12.29 -7.87
N TYR A 13 -5.08 11.09 -7.47
CA TYR A 13 -4.41 10.88 -6.18
C TYR A 13 -3.02 11.52 -6.14
N GLU A 14 -2.29 11.54 -7.25
CA GLU A 14 -1.01 12.24 -7.35
C GLU A 14 -1.19 13.75 -7.22
N ALA A 15 -2.17 14.35 -7.90
CA ALA A 15 -2.48 15.77 -7.75
C ALA A 15 -2.83 16.14 -6.30
N TYR A 16 -3.62 15.30 -5.62
CA TYR A 16 -3.90 15.46 -4.19
C TYR A 16 -2.64 15.38 -3.35
N ALA A 17 -1.79 14.38 -3.61
CA ALA A 17 -0.53 14.21 -2.88
C ALA A 17 0.39 15.42 -3.05
N HIS A 18 0.54 15.93 -4.28
CA HIS A 18 1.29 17.15 -4.56
C HIS A 18 0.73 18.37 -3.82
N HIS A 19 -0.59 18.52 -3.74
CA HIS A 19 -1.23 19.59 -2.98
C HIS A 19 -0.96 19.50 -1.47
N VAL A 20 -0.98 18.29 -0.90
CA VAL A 20 -0.70 18.06 0.53
C VAL A 20 0.83 18.00 0.82
N GLY A 21 1.66 17.93 -0.23
CA GLY A 21 3.12 17.96 -0.16
C GLY A 21 3.78 16.60 0.07
N PHE A 22 3.14 15.49 -0.32
CA PHE A 22 3.74 14.14 -0.29
C PHE A 22 3.70 13.50 -1.67
N SER A 23 4.44 12.41 -1.88
CA SER A 23 4.39 11.65 -3.14
C SER A 23 3.69 10.31 -2.96
N VAL A 24 3.16 9.77 -4.05
CA VAL A 24 2.46 8.48 -4.06
C VAL A 24 3.38 7.37 -4.54
N ARG A 25 3.52 6.31 -3.75
CA ARG A 25 4.19 5.07 -4.15
C ARG A 25 3.17 4.06 -4.67
N VAL A 26 3.43 3.52 -5.85
CA VAL A 26 2.63 2.43 -6.42
C VAL A 26 3.00 1.12 -5.74
N GLY A 27 2.02 0.50 -5.10
CA GLY A 27 2.17 -0.75 -4.38
C GLY A 27 1.73 -1.97 -5.17
N GLN A 28 1.50 -3.07 -4.45
CA GLN A 28 1.00 -4.30 -5.02
C GLN A 28 -0.38 -4.08 -5.67
N HIS A 29 -0.58 -4.69 -6.83
CA HIS A 29 -1.88 -4.87 -7.44
C HIS A 29 -2.27 -6.35 -7.42
N LYS A 30 -3.57 -6.65 -7.42
CA LYS A 30 -4.06 -7.98 -7.76
C LYS A 30 -4.79 -7.95 -9.08
N THR A 31 -4.55 -9.01 -9.83
CA THR A 31 -5.13 -9.24 -11.14
C THR A 31 -5.88 -10.56 -11.07
N ALA A 32 -7.11 -10.57 -11.58
CA ALA A 32 -7.91 -11.77 -11.75
C ALA A 32 -8.33 -11.85 -13.23
N ASN A 33 -8.08 -13.01 -13.86
CA ASN A 33 -8.43 -13.24 -15.27
C ASN A 33 -7.88 -12.16 -16.23
N GLY A 34 -6.67 -11.66 -15.98
CA GLY A 34 -6.04 -10.61 -16.79
C GLY A 34 -6.54 -9.18 -16.52
N VAL A 35 -7.52 -9.00 -15.63
CA VAL A 35 -8.05 -7.69 -15.24
C VAL A 35 -7.56 -7.31 -13.85
N ILE A 36 -7.04 -6.09 -13.70
CA ILE A 36 -6.61 -5.57 -12.40
C ILE A 36 -7.86 -5.30 -11.55
N THR A 37 -8.08 -6.12 -10.52
CA THR A 37 -9.22 -5.98 -9.62
C THR A 37 -8.96 -4.89 -8.58
N HIS A 38 -7.71 -4.73 -8.14
CA HIS A 38 -7.34 -3.65 -7.24
C HIS A 38 -5.86 -3.28 -7.36
N LYS A 39 -5.57 -2.00 -7.13
CA LYS A 39 -4.23 -1.42 -7.12
C LYS A 39 -4.07 -0.57 -5.87
N ARG A 40 -2.99 -0.80 -5.11
CA ARG A 40 -2.72 -0.05 -3.87
C ARG A 40 -1.78 1.12 -4.16
N PHE A 41 -2.11 2.27 -3.61
CA PHE A 41 -1.31 3.49 -3.65
C PHE A 41 -1.01 3.90 -2.21
N TYR A 42 0.26 4.17 -1.90
CA TYR A 42 0.71 4.50 -0.55
C TYR A 42 1.30 5.91 -0.51
N CYS A 43 1.20 6.57 0.64
CA CYS A 43 2.01 7.75 0.92
C CYS A 43 3.50 7.36 0.99
N ASP A 44 4.38 8.23 0.54
CA ASP A 44 5.84 8.07 0.65
C ASP A 44 6.38 8.28 2.07
N ARG A 45 5.62 8.95 2.94
CA ARG A 45 6.01 9.20 4.34
C ARG A 45 5.73 8.01 5.27
N GLU A 46 4.81 7.12 4.92
CA GLU A 46 4.29 6.07 5.80
C GLU A 46 4.01 4.74 5.05
N GLY A 47 3.55 3.72 5.77
CA GLY A 47 3.13 2.45 5.16
C GLY A 47 4.27 1.52 4.72
N PHE A 48 5.51 1.81 5.12
CA PHE A 48 6.61 0.85 5.02
C PHE A 48 6.35 -0.28 6.00
N ARG A 49 6.48 -1.54 5.54
CA ARG A 49 6.49 -2.68 6.44
C ARG A 49 7.72 -2.52 7.32
N GLN A 50 7.52 -2.43 8.63
CA GLN A 50 8.64 -2.50 9.57
C GLN A 50 9.40 -3.80 9.26
N GLU A 51 10.68 -3.66 8.97
CA GLU A 51 11.58 -4.79 8.87
C GLU A 51 11.55 -5.46 10.24
N GLN A 52 10.99 -6.67 10.33
CA GLN A 52 11.07 -7.47 11.54
C GLN A 52 12.54 -7.84 11.70
N LYS A 53 13.31 -7.00 12.39
CA LYS A 53 14.61 -7.41 12.94
C LYS A 53 14.32 -8.58 13.87
N GLY A 54 14.56 -9.80 13.39
CA GLY A 54 14.61 -11.02 14.19
C GLY A 54 13.36 -11.30 15.01
N CYS A 55 12.53 -12.22 14.51
CA CYS A 55 11.64 -13.02 15.34
C CYS A 55 12.45 -13.71 16.47
N LEU A 56 12.56 -13.05 17.63
CA LEU A 56 12.97 -13.68 18.90
C LEU A 56 11.90 -13.54 20.00
N VAL A 57 10.76 -12.91 19.68
CA VAL A 57 9.67 -12.71 20.66
C VAL A 57 8.52 -13.72 20.48
N ALA A 58 8.53 -14.53 19.42
CA ALA A 58 7.45 -15.48 19.14
C ALA A 58 7.56 -16.84 19.87
N LEU A 59 8.70 -17.17 20.51
CA LEU A 59 8.88 -18.47 21.18
C LEU A 59 8.61 -18.47 22.70
N LEU A 60 8.50 -17.31 23.35
CA LEU A 60 8.19 -17.26 24.79
C LEU A 60 6.69 -17.21 25.11
N ALA A 61 5.83 -16.99 24.12
CA ALA A 61 4.38 -16.88 24.33
C ALA A 61 3.63 -18.21 24.21
N SER A 62 4.29 -19.32 23.83
CA SER A 62 3.66 -20.65 23.72
C SER A 62 3.97 -21.59 24.89
N ALA A 63 4.64 -21.13 25.94
CA ALA A 63 4.98 -21.92 27.13
C ALA A 63 4.16 -21.55 28.37
N SER A 64 3.06 -20.80 28.20
CA SER A 64 2.15 -20.45 29.30
C SER A 64 0.71 -20.45 28.81
N TYR A 65 0.25 -21.60 28.30
CA TYR A 65 -1.12 -22.07 28.47
C TYR A 65 -1.16 -23.59 28.29
#